data_AF-A0A2V6TXB0-F1
#
_entry.id   AF-A0A2V6TXB0-F1
#
_cell.length_a   1.000
_cell.length_b   1.000
_cell.length_c   1.000
_cell.angle_alpha   90.00
_cell.angle_beta   90.00
_cell.angle_gamma   90.00
#
_symmetry.space_group_name_H-M   'P 1'
#
loop_
_entity.id
_entity.type
_entity.pdbx_description
1 polymer ?
#
loop_
_entity_poly.entity_id
_entity_poly.type
_entity_poly.pdbx_seq_one_letter_code
_entity_poly.pdbx_strand_id
1 'polypeptide(L)'
;MIESKGKAFRRLLKDEPYVFTGGVYSPLDAQIAEKVGIKAIYLSGYSVAMANGWPDMGFLTQTEVARIASMVAGAVDVPVIADADDGYGNALSTMRTVQEMIKTGVAGIHLEDQRFPKRCGHIAGKVCVSREEALGK
;
A
#
# COMPACT_ATOMS: atom_id res chain seq x y z
N MET A 1 -22.22 -1.99 -14.85
CA MET A 1 -20.80 -2.30 -14.59
C MET A 1 -20.45 -1.76 -13.22
N ILE A 2 -19.85 -2.59 -12.35
CA ILE A 2 -19.35 -2.16 -11.04
C ILE A 2 -18.15 -1.22 -11.28
N GLU A 3 -18.12 -0.06 -10.64
CA GLU A 3 -17.00 0.87 -10.74
C GLU A 3 -15.77 0.30 -10.02
N SER A 4 -14.58 0.42 -10.62
CA SER A 4 -13.36 -0.03 -9.95
C SER A 4 -13.00 0.90 -8.79
N LYS A 5 -12.47 0.33 -7.69
CA LYS A 5 -12.02 1.11 -6.53
C LYS A 5 -10.98 2.18 -6.89
N GLY A 6 -10.12 1.92 -7.87
CA GLY A 6 -9.18 2.92 -8.37
C GLY A 6 -9.85 4.12 -9.04
N LYS A 7 -10.98 3.91 -9.74
CA LYS A 7 -11.76 5.03 -10.31
C LYS A 7 -12.49 5.80 -9.21
N ALA A 8 -13.06 5.10 -8.22
CA ALA A 8 -13.66 5.73 -7.05
C ALA A 8 -12.65 6.58 -6.26
N PHE A 9 -11.42 6.08 -6.07
CA PHE A 9 -10.36 6.82 -5.39
C PHE A 9 -9.94 8.09 -6.15
N ARG A 10 -9.75 7.99 -7.47
CA ARG A 10 -9.44 9.18 -8.30
C ARG A 10 -10.54 10.24 -8.24
N ARG A 11 -11.81 9.83 -8.10
CA ARG A 11 -12.91 10.77 -7.87
C ARG A 11 -12.79 11.46 -6.52
N LEU A 12 -12.53 10.71 -5.45
CA LEU A 12 -12.29 11.30 -4.12
C LEU A 12 -11.15 12.31 -4.13
N LEU A 13 -10.02 11.98 -4.76
CA LEU A 13 -8.87 12.89 -4.88
C LEU A 13 -9.16 14.16 -5.68
N LYS A 14 -10.11 14.11 -6.61
CA LYS A 14 -10.50 15.25 -7.44
C LYS A 14 -11.54 16.14 -6.73
N ASP A 15 -12.50 15.52 -6.07
CA ASP A 15 -13.72 16.19 -5.61
C ASP A 15 -13.61 16.67 -4.15
N GLU A 16 -12.74 16.04 -3.35
CA GLU A 16 -12.51 16.41 -1.95
C GLU A 16 -11.27 17.30 -1.82
N PRO A 17 -11.26 18.29 -0.89
CA PRO A 17 -10.08 19.12 -0.64
C PRO A 17 -8.88 18.31 -0.12
N TYR A 18 -9.17 17.21 0.58
CA TYR A 18 -8.23 16.18 0.99
C TYR A 18 -8.99 14.87 1.21
N VAL A 19 -8.30 13.75 1.02
CA VAL A 19 -8.86 12.43 1.31
C VAL A 19 -8.19 11.90 2.57
N PHE A 20 -8.92 11.92 3.68
CA PHE A 20 -8.45 11.31 4.92
C PHE A 20 -8.44 9.78 4.78
N THR A 21 -7.35 9.15 5.21
CA THR A 21 -7.22 7.69 5.22
C THR A 21 -7.01 7.16 6.63
N GLY A 22 -7.74 6.10 6.99
CA GLY A 22 -7.47 5.32 8.20
C GLY A 22 -6.38 4.29 7.94
N GLY A 23 -5.34 4.24 8.77
CA GLY A 23 -4.31 3.21 8.71
C GLY A 23 -4.84 1.87 9.27
N VAL A 24 -4.76 0.80 8.48
CA VAL A 24 -5.19 -0.55 8.87
C VAL A 24 -4.14 -1.59 8.51
N TYR A 25 -4.29 -2.80 9.05
CA TYR A 25 -3.44 -3.96 8.74
C TYR A 25 -4.19 -5.31 8.75
N SER A 26 -5.51 -5.30 8.99
CA SER A 26 -6.35 -6.49 8.96
C SER A 26 -7.71 -6.23 8.31
N PRO A 27 -8.41 -7.28 7.82
CA PRO A 27 -9.77 -7.15 7.28
C PRO A 27 -10.78 -6.57 8.27
N LEU A 28 -10.66 -6.94 9.55
CA LEU A 28 -11.56 -6.46 10.60
C LEU A 28 -11.41 -4.95 10.80
N ASP A 29 -10.18 -4.45 10.87
CA ASP A 29 -9.90 -3.02 11.01
C ASP A 29 -10.45 -2.24 9.83
N ALA A 30 -10.34 -2.79 8.61
CA ALA A 30 -10.88 -2.17 7.41
C ALA A 30 -12.41 -2.06 7.46
N GLN A 31 -13.10 -3.12 7.88
CA GLN A 31 -14.56 -3.10 8.05
C GLN A 31 -15.00 -2.12 9.14
N ILE A 32 -14.24 -2.00 10.22
CA ILE A 32 -14.51 -1.00 11.26
C ILE A 32 -14.34 0.41 10.68
N ALA A 33 -13.25 0.68 9.96
CA ALA A 33 -12.99 1.96 9.31
C ALA A 33 -14.11 2.36 8.36
N GLU A 34 -14.56 1.44 7.51
CA GLU A 34 -15.69 1.67 6.59
C GLU A 34 -17.00 1.95 7.35
N LYS A 35 -17.31 1.17 8.40
CA LYS A 35 -18.53 1.35 9.21
C LYS A 35 -18.59 2.68 9.94
N VAL A 36 -17.44 3.25 10.32
CA VAL A 36 -17.36 4.60 10.93
C VAL A 36 -17.34 5.73 9.89
N GLY A 37 -17.47 5.40 8.60
CA GLY A 37 -17.64 6.38 7.52
C GLY A 37 -16.34 6.87 6.87
N ILE A 38 -15.22 6.18 7.08
CA ILE A 38 -13.96 6.51 6.37
C ILE A 38 -14.13 6.22 4.88
N LYS A 39 -13.87 7.24 4.04
CA LYS A 39 -14.07 7.17 2.58
C LYS A 39 -12.97 6.42 1.84
N ALA A 40 -11.78 6.27 2.43
CA ALA A 40 -10.65 5.54 1.87
C ALA A 40 -9.73 5.04 2.98
N ILE A 41 -9.12 3.88 2.81
CA ILE A 41 -8.32 3.22 3.84
C ILE A 41 -6.89 3.02 3.32
N TYR A 42 -5.92 3.09 4.23
CA TYR A 42 -4.51 2.90 3.91
C TYR A 42 -3.98 1.64 4.60
N LEU A 43 -3.50 0.68 3.81
CA LEU A 43 -2.83 -0.51 4.30
C LEU A 43 -1.36 -0.17 4.58
N SER A 44 -1.04 -0.03 5.87
CA SER A 44 0.29 0.40 6.31
C SER A 44 1.32 -0.72 6.29
N GLY A 45 2.45 -0.51 5.62
CA GLY A 45 3.58 -1.47 5.62
C GLY A 45 4.14 -1.71 7.02
N TYR A 46 4.30 -0.64 7.81
CA TYR A 46 4.75 -0.73 9.22
C TYR A 46 3.82 -1.60 10.06
N SER A 47 2.52 -1.32 10.03
CA SER A 47 1.56 -2.06 10.85
C SER A 47 1.43 -3.52 10.39
N VAL A 48 1.51 -3.77 9.07
CA VAL A 48 1.54 -5.12 8.50
C VAL A 48 2.78 -5.89 8.94
N ALA A 49 3.98 -5.27 8.95
CA ALA A 49 5.19 -5.90 9.45
C ALA A 49 5.04 -6.32 10.93
N MET A 50 4.61 -5.38 11.77
CA MET A 50 4.41 -5.61 13.21
C MET A 50 3.38 -6.70 13.49
N ALA A 51 2.26 -6.71 12.76
CA ALA A 51 1.22 -7.74 12.89
C ALA A 51 1.72 -9.15 12.51
N ASN A 52 2.79 -9.26 11.71
CA ASN A 52 3.43 -10.52 11.34
C ASN A 52 4.70 -10.82 12.17
N GLY A 53 4.93 -10.08 13.27
CA GLY A 53 6.04 -10.33 14.18
C GLY A 53 7.41 -9.88 13.68
N TRP A 54 7.45 -9.02 12.65
CA TRP A 54 8.69 -8.49 12.09
C TRP A 54 8.82 -6.98 12.32
N PRO A 55 10.05 -6.47 12.51
CA PRO A 55 10.28 -5.04 12.40
C PRO A 55 10.10 -4.61 10.94
N ASP A 56 9.72 -3.35 10.75
CA ASP A 56 9.56 -2.73 9.43
C ASP A 56 10.93 -2.45 8.77
N MET A 57 11.59 -3.52 8.32
CA MET A 57 12.94 -3.52 7.73
C MET A 57 13.01 -4.40 6.46
N GLY A 58 11.89 -4.53 5.75
CA GLY A 58 11.83 -5.25 4.47
C GLY A 58 11.86 -6.78 4.60
N PHE A 59 11.45 -7.32 5.75
CA PHE A 59 11.37 -8.76 5.97
C PHE A 59 10.20 -9.43 5.25
N LEU A 60 9.06 -8.73 5.16
CA LEU A 60 7.91 -9.27 4.45
C LEU A 60 8.15 -9.20 2.94
N THR A 61 7.83 -10.31 2.29
CA THR A 61 7.93 -10.44 0.84
C THR A 61 6.74 -9.80 0.14
N GLN A 62 6.94 -9.48 -1.13
CA GLN A 62 5.88 -9.01 -2.04
C GLN A 62 4.63 -9.91 -1.99
N THR A 63 4.81 -11.23 -1.98
CA THR A 63 3.69 -12.19 -2.00
C THR A 63 2.91 -12.18 -0.69
N GLU A 64 3.58 -12.03 0.45
CA GLU A 64 2.92 -11.92 1.76
C GLU A 64 2.10 -10.64 1.86
N VAL A 65 2.66 -9.50 1.42
CA VAL A 65 1.95 -8.21 1.43
C VAL A 65 0.77 -8.23 0.45
N ALA A 66 0.94 -8.77 -0.77
CA ALA A 66 -0.15 -8.90 -1.73
C ALA A 66 -1.29 -9.79 -1.20
N ARG A 67 -0.99 -10.87 -0.48
CA ARG A 67 -2.00 -11.71 0.17
C ARG A 67 -2.81 -10.92 1.19
N ILE A 68 -2.15 -10.15 2.05
CA ILE A 68 -2.81 -9.32 3.07
C ILE A 68 -3.65 -8.22 2.40
N ALA A 69 -3.10 -7.56 1.39
CA ALA A 69 -3.80 -6.54 0.62
C ALA A 69 -5.08 -7.08 -0.04
N SER A 70 -5.03 -8.30 -0.59
CA SER A 70 -6.22 -8.96 -1.16
C SER A 70 -7.30 -9.22 -0.12
N MET A 71 -6.91 -9.72 1.07
CA MET A 71 -7.85 -9.95 2.17
C MET A 71 -8.49 -8.65 2.66
N VAL A 72 -7.72 -7.58 2.79
CA VAL A 72 -8.20 -6.26 3.23
C VAL A 72 -9.09 -5.62 2.18
N ALA A 73 -8.64 -5.57 0.93
CA ALA A 73 -9.40 -4.99 -0.18
C ALA A 73 -10.71 -5.75 -0.46
N GLY A 74 -10.75 -7.07 -0.26
CA GLY A 74 -11.95 -7.87 -0.42
C GLY A 74 -12.96 -7.75 0.73
N ALA A 75 -12.58 -7.14 1.86
CA ALA A 75 -13.43 -7.06 3.06
C ALA A 75 -14.33 -5.81 3.12
N VAL A 76 -14.08 -4.84 2.25
CA VAL A 76 -14.74 -3.51 2.23
C VAL A 76 -15.09 -3.11 0.79
N ASP A 77 -15.93 -2.11 0.59
CA ASP A 77 -16.23 -1.51 -0.72
C ASP A 77 -15.45 -0.21 -0.96
N VAL A 78 -15.07 0.51 0.10
CA VAL A 78 -14.26 1.72 -0.01
C VAL A 78 -12.87 1.45 -0.63
N PRO A 79 -12.26 2.45 -1.30
CA PRO A 79 -10.89 2.39 -1.78
C PRO A 79 -9.87 2.02 -0.71
N VAL A 80 -8.98 1.10 -1.05
CA VAL A 80 -7.80 0.76 -0.23
C VAL A 80 -6.55 1.17 -0.99
N ILE A 81 -5.71 2.01 -0.39
CA ILE A 81 -4.35 2.30 -0.87
C ILE A 81 -3.38 1.43 -0.10
N ALA A 82 -2.41 0.81 -0.76
CA ALA A 82 -1.45 -0.05 -0.08
C ALA A 82 0.00 0.43 -0.20
N ASP A 83 0.74 0.22 0.88
CA ASP A 83 2.19 0.33 0.90
C ASP A 83 2.81 -0.81 0.09
N ALA A 84 3.52 -0.49 -1.00
CA ALA A 84 4.27 -1.44 -1.80
C ALA A 84 5.79 -1.28 -1.67
N ASP A 85 6.25 -0.62 -0.60
CA ASP A 85 7.66 -0.36 -0.30
C ASP A 85 8.39 0.23 -1.53
N ASP A 86 9.62 -0.21 -1.80
CA ASP A 86 10.46 0.22 -2.91
C ASP A 86 10.20 -0.58 -4.21
N GLY A 87 9.13 -1.38 -4.23
CA GLY A 87 8.81 -2.31 -5.32
C GLY A 87 9.45 -3.70 -5.19
N TYR A 88 10.08 -4.02 -4.05
CA TYR A 88 10.68 -5.33 -3.74
C TYR A 88 11.82 -5.73 -4.68
N GLY A 89 12.65 -4.76 -5.09
CA GLY A 89 13.83 -4.98 -5.92
C GLY A 89 14.08 -3.88 -6.95
N ASN A 90 14.38 -4.29 -8.18
CA ASN A 90 14.63 -3.39 -9.31
C ASN A 90 13.34 -3.16 -10.14
N ALA A 91 13.45 -2.46 -11.27
CA ALA A 91 12.32 -2.17 -12.15
C ALA A 91 11.49 -3.41 -12.56
N LEU A 92 12.12 -4.57 -12.79
CA LEU A 92 11.39 -5.80 -13.13
C LEU A 92 10.55 -6.32 -11.94
N SER A 93 11.12 -6.28 -10.73
CA SER A 93 10.37 -6.58 -9.51
C SER A 93 9.21 -5.59 -9.32
N THR A 94 9.46 -4.29 -9.50
CA THR A 94 8.43 -3.25 -9.39
C THR A 94 7.29 -3.48 -10.37
N MET A 95 7.58 -3.78 -11.64
CA MET A 95 6.57 -4.10 -12.64
C MET A 95 5.69 -5.28 -12.21
N ARG A 96 6.30 -6.35 -11.69
CA ARG A 96 5.55 -7.50 -11.16
C ARG A 96 4.74 -7.11 -9.92
N THR A 97 5.30 -6.31 -9.02
CA THR A 97 4.62 -5.78 -7.83
C THR A 97 3.36 -5.03 -8.21
N VAL A 98 3.43 -4.11 -9.17
CA VAL A 98 2.26 -3.38 -9.69
C VAL A 98 1.20 -4.35 -10.21
N GLN A 99 1.58 -5.33 -11.03
CA GLN A 99 0.65 -6.31 -11.60
C GLN A 99 -0.04 -7.16 -10.52
N GLU A 100 0.71 -7.63 -9.52
CA GLU A 100 0.14 -8.40 -8.43
C GLU A 100 -0.77 -7.54 -7.55
N MET A 101 -0.39 -6.30 -7.24
CA MET A 101 -1.21 -5.40 -6.44
C MET A 101 -2.53 -5.05 -7.14
N ILE A 102 -2.53 -4.86 -8.47
CA ILE A 102 -3.78 -4.69 -9.23
C ILE A 102 -4.73 -5.88 -9.02
N LYS A 103 -4.22 -7.11 -8.99
CA LYS A 103 -5.05 -8.33 -8.79
C LYS A 103 -5.65 -8.41 -7.40
N THR A 104 -5.06 -7.76 -6.40
CA THR A 104 -5.59 -7.74 -5.03
C THR A 104 -6.88 -6.93 -4.89
N GLY A 105 -7.18 -6.05 -5.85
CA GLY A 105 -8.34 -5.15 -5.80
C GLY A 105 -8.11 -3.86 -5.01
N VAL A 106 -6.88 -3.55 -4.58
CA VAL A 106 -6.55 -2.21 -4.06
C VAL A 106 -6.84 -1.14 -5.10
N ALA A 107 -7.19 0.06 -4.63
CA ALA A 107 -7.46 1.23 -5.46
C ALA A 107 -6.18 1.87 -6.01
N GLY A 108 -5.07 1.70 -5.30
CA GLY A 108 -3.76 2.20 -5.67
C GLY A 108 -2.69 1.68 -4.72
N ILE A 109 -1.45 1.95 -5.09
CA ILE A 109 -0.29 1.72 -4.24
C ILE A 109 0.52 3.00 -4.17
N HIS A 110 1.35 3.10 -3.13
CA HIS A 110 2.51 3.99 -3.18
C HIS A 110 3.78 3.18 -3.45
N LEU A 111 4.81 3.83 -3.96
CA LEU A 111 6.16 3.29 -4.10
C LEU A 111 7.13 4.35 -3.57
N GLU A 112 8.17 3.91 -2.87
CA GLU A 112 9.20 4.80 -2.32
C GLU A 112 10.55 4.64 -3.04
N ASP A 113 11.36 5.69 -3.01
CA ASP A 113 12.69 5.75 -3.60
C ASP A 113 13.78 5.33 -2.60
N GLN A 114 13.42 4.58 -1.56
CA GLN A 114 14.38 4.09 -0.59
C GLN A 114 15.25 2.98 -1.22
N ARG A 115 16.54 3.02 -0.95
CA ARG A 115 17.48 1.98 -1.38
C ARG A 115 17.25 0.69 -0.58
N PHE A 116 17.10 -0.42 -1.30
CA PHE A 116 17.07 -1.75 -0.70
C PHE A 116 18.41 -2.13 -0.03
N PRO A 117 18.41 -2.80 1.15
CA PRO A 117 17.25 -3.16 1.95
C PRO A 117 16.62 -1.94 2.63
N LYS A 118 15.29 -1.83 2.53
CA LYS A 118 14.53 -0.71 3.09
C LYS A 118 14.48 -0.76 4.62
N ARG A 119 14.33 0.42 5.22
CA ARG A 119 14.19 0.68 6.65
C ARG A 119 12.88 1.43 6.90
N CYS A 120 12.34 1.29 8.10
CA CYS A 120 11.17 2.04 8.52
C CYS A 120 11.33 3.55 8.31
N GLY A 121 10.30 4.19 7.77
CA GLY A 121 10.19 5.65 7.61
C GLY A 121 10.44 6.45 8.89
N HIS A 122 10.26 5.84 10.06
CA HIS A 122 10.43 6.48 11.37
C HIS A 122 11.84 6.34 11.97
N ILE A 123 12.75 5.60 11.34
CA ILE A 123 14.11 5.32 11.86
C ILE A 123 15.17 6.09 11.06
N ALA A 124 16.25 6.52 11.71
CA ALA A 124 17.37 7.22 11.06
C ALA A 124 18.20 6.30 10.13
N GLY A 125 18.96 6.92 9.22
CA GLY A 125 19.88 6.21 8.31
C GLY A 125 19.22 5.62 7.06
N LYS A 126 18.06 6.17 6.65
CA LYS A 126 17.46 5.89 5.34
C LYS A 126 18.32 6.51 4.24
N VAL A 127 18.44 5.82 3.12
CA VAL A 127 19.16 6.29 1.94
C VAL A 127 18.21 6.19 0.76
N CYS A 128 18.02 7.28 0.03
CA CYS A 128 17.28 7.25 -1.22
C CYS A 128 18.21 6.87 -2.38
N VAL A 129 17.65 6.22 -3.39
CA VAL A 129 18.32 6.05 -4.68
C VAL A 129 18.41 7.39 -5.42
N SER A 130 19.14 7.43 -6.53
CA SER A 130 19.15 8.65 -7.35
C SER A 130 17.75 8.90 -7.95
N ARG A 131 17.44 10.16 -8.28
CA ARG A 131 16.18 10.48 -8.98
C ARG A 131 16.04 9.73 -10.31
N GLU A 132 17.15 9.51 -11.01
CA GLU A 132 17.16 8.73 -12.25
C GLU A 132 16.76 7.27 -12.01
N GLU A 133 17.31 6.64 -10.97
CA GLU A 133 16.94 5.27 -10.59
C GLU A 133 15.48 5.19 -10.13
N ALA A 134 15.00 6.15 -9.34
CA ALA A 134 13.61 6.21 -8.90
C ALA A 134 12.62 6.36 -10.07
N LEU A 135 12.95 7.16 -11.08
CA LEU A 135 12.14 7.32 -12.30
C LEU A 135 12.25 6.12 -13.25
N GLY A 136 13.33 5.34 -13.16
CA GLY A 136 13.54 4.13 -13.93
C GLY A 136 12.78 2.91 -13.41
N LYS A 137 12.16 3.02 -12.23
CA LYS A 137 11.26 2.03 -11.63
C LYS A 137 9.80 2.32 -12.01
#